data_AF-A0A517YFG0-F1
#
_entry.id   AF-A0A517YFG0-F1
#
_cell.length_a   1.000
_cell.length_b   1.000
_cell.length_c   1.000
_cell.angle_alpha   90.00
_cell.angle_beta   90.00
_cell.angle_gamma   90.00
#
_symmetry.space_group_name_H-M   'P 1'
#
loop_
_entity.id
_entity.type
_entity.pdbx_description
1 polymer ?
#
loop_
_entity_poly.entity_id
_entity_poly.type
_entity_poly.pdbx_seq_one_letter_code
_entity_poly.pdbx_strand_id
1 'polypeptide(L)'
;MRRSWFAAFGLLAVLITAGWVVALSFAGQDVPKASSESPPAETQAAVATDRQSPLDTLDWLVGDWVNEDENRPIEFNCHFTKNGSFLVRSFRIITEKDVRMSGMQVIAWDPAQQSIRSWTFDSDGGFGEDTWTQSGNRYTIRAHYTLPDGGIASAINVFTFVDDNKCTWKSVSREIDGELQPDTDEVVLVRKTSELKPAGGK
;
A
#
# COMPACT_ATOMS: atom_id res chain seq x y z
N MET A 1 -12.94 27.32 8.31
CA MET A 1 -11.72 26.64 8.80
C MET A 1 -11.14 25.82 7.66
N ARG A 2 -10.04 26.24 7.05
CA ARG A 2 -9.33 25.43 6.04
C ARG A 2 -8.55 24.33 6.78
N ARG A 3 -8.99 23.07 6.66
CA ARG A 3 -8.28 21.91 7.20
C ARG A 3 -7.36 21.37 6.10
N SER A 4 -6.07 21.34 6.37
CA SER A 4 -5.05 20.78 5.49
C SER A 4 -5.27 19.27 5.42
N TRP A 5 -5.65 18.74 4.27
CA TRP A 5 -5.82 17.31 4.04
C TRP A 5 -4.43 16.67 3.95
N PHE A 6 -4.14 15.75 4.86
CA PHE A 6 -2.94 14.90 4.82
C PHE A 6 -3.37 13.47 4.53
N ALA A 7 -3.96 13.26 3.36
CA ALA A 7 -4.21 11.92 2.88
C ALA A 7 -2.89 11.21 2.57
N ALA A 8 -2.86 9.91 2.82
CA ALA A 8 -1.75 8.99 2.73
C ALA A 8 -1.00 9.00 1.38
N PHE A 9 -0.18 10.02 1.18
CA PHE A 9 0.97 10.00 0.31
C PHE A 9 2.00 10.92 0.98
N GLY A 10 3.25 10.46 1.17
CA GLY A 10 4.25 11.15 1.99
C GLY A 10 4.27 12.67 1.76
N LEU A 11 3.78 13.47 2.71
CA LEU A 11 3.52 14.89 2.45
C LEU A 11 4.74 15.74 2.74
N LEU A 12 5.26 16.41 1.71
CA LEU A 12 5.87 17.73 1.83
C LEU A 12 5.01 18.69 1.01
N ALA A 13 4.43 19.70 1.66
CA ALA A 13 3.64 20.74 0.99
C ALA A 13 4.54 21.93 0.65
N VAL A 14 4.53 22.38 -0.61
CA VAL A 14 4.87 23.77 -0.98
C VAL A 14 3.69 24.34 -1.76
N LEU A 15 3.14 25.45 -1.27
CA LEU A 15 1.98 26.17 -1.81
C LEU A 15 2.32 26.85 -3.14
N ILE A 16 1.38 26.91 -4.09
CA ILE A 16 0.95 28.09 -4.87
C ILE A 16 -0.35 27.74 -5.64
N THR A 17 -1.17 28.77 -5.86
CA THR A 17 -2.60 28.78 -6.19
C THR A 17 -2.97 28.75 -7.68
N ALA A 18 -4.25 28.35 -7.91
CA ALA A 18 -5.15 28.58 -9.05
C ALA A 18 -4.97 27.63 -10.26
N GLY A 19 -6.00 27.06 -10.89
CA GLY A 19 -7.46 27.10 -10.76
C GLY A 19 -8.08 26.55 -12.08
N TRP A 20 -9.39 26.25 -12.04
CA TRP A 20 -10.35 25.97 -13.15
C TRP A 20 -10.70 24.50 -13.51
N VAL A 21 -11.81 24.05 -12.92
CA VAL A 21 -13.05 23.41 -13.46
C VAL A 21 -13.06 22.91 -14.92
N VAL A 22 -13.60 21.70 -15.16
CA VAL A 22 -14.87 21.40 -15.89
C VAL A 22 -15.21 19.90 -15.80
N ALA A 23 -16.48 19.60 -15.50
CA ALA A 23 -17.08 18.27 -15.43
C ALA A 23 -17.73 17.88 -16.77
N LEU A 24 -17.86 16.57 -17.04
CA LEU A 24 -18.94 16.03 -17.88
C LEU A 24 -19.23 14.55 -17.58
N SER A 25 -20.49 14.29 -17.23
CA SER A 25 -21.12 12.97 -17.07
C SER A 25 -21.73 12.47 -18.37
N PHE A 26 -21.73 11.14 -18.59
CA PHE A 26 -22.76 10.37 -19.30
C PHE A 26 -22.73 8.93 -18.72
N ALA A 27 -23.74 8.47 -17.98
CA ALA A 27 -25.07 7.97 -18.40
C ALA A 27 -25.05 6.59 -19.09
N GLY A 28 -25.26 5.56 -18.25
CA GLY A 28 -26.05 4.34 -18.43
C GLY A 28 -26.14 3.63 -19.78
N GLN A 29 -25.74 2.36 -19.81
CA GLN A 29 -26.32 1.34 -20.68
C GLN A 29 -26.70 0.10 -19.89
N ASP A 30 -27.96 -0.30 -20.00
CA ASP A 30 -28.56 -1.51 -19.46
C ASP A 30 -28.02 -2.77 -20.18
N VAL A 31 -27.72 -3.82 -19.42
CA VAL A 31 -27.34 -5.15 -19.92
C VAL A 31 -28.42 -6.17 -19.48
N PRO A 32 -28.97 -7.00 -20.38
CA PRO A 32 -29.99 -7.98 -20.02
C PRO A 32 -29.41 -9.17 -19.22
N LYS A 33 -30.18 -9.60 -18.22
CA LYS A 33 -29.89 -10.68 -17.27
C LYS A 33 -30.10 -12.06 -17.90
N ALA A 34 -29.05 -12.87 -18.01
CA ALA A 34 -29.14 -14.28 -18.35
C ALA A 34 -29.00 -15.13 -17.07
N SER A 35 -29.98 -16.00 -16.83
CA SER A 35 -29.97 -16.98 -15.74
C SER A 35 -29.26 -18.26 -16.19
N SER A 36 -28.26 -18.71 -15.44
CA SER A 36 -27.71 -20.08 -15.57
C SER A 36 -27.53 -20.68 -14.18
N GLU A 37 -28.39 -21.64 -13.86
CA GLU A 37 -28.28 -22.50 -12.69
C GLU A 37 -27.18 -23.54 -12.93
N SER A 38 -26.22 -23.66 -12.00
CA SER A 38 -25.14 -24.66 -12.05
C SER A 38 -25.34 -25.69 -10.92
N PRO A 39 -25.21 -27.00 -11.18
CA PRO A 39 -25.23 -28.03 -10.13
C PRO A 39 -23.94 -28.01 -9.29
N PRO A 40 -23.95 -28.51 -8.04
CA PRO A 40 -22.83 -28.35 -7.12
C PRO A 40 -21.66 -29.25 -7.52
N ALA A 41 -20.51 -28.64 -7.76
CA ALA A 41 -19.24 -29.34 -7.88
C ALA A 41 -18.75 -29.77 -6.49
N GLU A 42 -18.62 -31.08 -6.32
CA GLU A 42 -17.99 -31.74 -5.17
C GLU A 42 -16.56 -31.20 -5.01
N THR A 43 -16.30 -30.52 -3.88
CA THR A 43 -14.98 -29.98 -3.55
C THR A 43 -14.09 -31.12 -3.07
N GLN A 44 -13.32 -31.72 -3.97
CA GLN A 44 -12.12 -32.45 -3.59
C GLN A 44 -11.05 -31.44 -3.20
N ALA A 45 -10.82 -31.32 -1.89
CA ALA A 45 -9.73 -30.55 -1.33
C ALA A 45 -8.39 -31.09 -1.86
N ALA A 46 -7.77 -30.32 -2.76
CA ALA A 46 -6.43 -30.62 -3.25
C ALA A 46 -5.41 -30.42 -2.14
N VAL A 47 -4.63 -31.46 -1.88
CA VAL A 47 -3.46 -31.46 -1.00
C VAL A 47 -2.48 -30.40 -1.51
N ALA A 48 -2.15 -29.43 -0.65
CA ALA A 48 -1.17 -28.39 -0.95
C ALA A 48 0.22 -29.02 -1.12
N THR A 49 0.60 -29.22 -2.37
CA THR A 49 1.99 -29.48 -2.76
C THR A 49 2.75 -28.16 -2.69
N ASP A 50 4.05 -28.25 -2.41
CA ASP A 50 5.10 -27.21 -2.37
C ASP A 50 5.14 -26.35 -3.66
N ARG A 51 4.09 -25.55 -3.88
CA ARG A 51 3.99 -24.61 -5.01
C ARG A 51 4.57 -23.29 -4.55
N GLN A 52 5.59 -22.85 -5.25
CA GLN A 52 6.08 -21.48 -5.18
C GLN A 52 4.89 -20.53 -5.40
N SER A 53 4.56 -19.75 -4.39
CA SER A 53 3.48 -18.77 -4.47
C SER A 53 4.00 -17.57 -5.26
N PRO A 54 3.19 -16.94 -6.12
CA PRO A 54 3.56 -15.65 -6.73
C PRO A 54 3.92 -14.58 -5.68
N LEU A 55 3.42 -14.73 -4.45
CA LEU A 55 3.75 -13.88 -3.31
C LEU A 55 5.15 -14.11 -2.73
N ASP A 56 5.84 -15.22 -3.03
CA ASP A 56 7.19 -15.51 -2.51
C ASP A 56 8.20 -14.46 -2.98
N THR A 57 7.92 -13.79 -4.10
CA THR A 57 8.69 -12.63 -4.57
C THR A 57 8.69 -11.47 -3.57
N LEU A 58 7.77 -11.47 -2.60
CA LEU A 58 7.63 -10.46 -1.55
C LEU A 58 8.07 -10.96 -0.17
N ASP A 59 8.69 -12.13 -0.06
CA ASP A 59 9.18 -12.67 1.22
C ASP A 59 10.09 -11.70 1.97
N TRP A 60 10.87 -10.93 1.22
CA TRP A 60 11.74 -9.90 1.79
C TRP A 60 10.98 -8.81 2.54
N LEU A 61 9.69 -8.54 2.23
CA LEU A 61 8.89 -7.56 2.98
C LEU A 61 8.59 -8.03 4.40
N VAL A 62 8.54 -9.34 4.65
CA VAL A 62 8.18 -9.92 5.95
C VAL A 62 9.15 -9.48 7.02
N GLY A 63 8.64 -8.95 8.14
CA GLY A 63 9.37 -8.49 9.31
C GLY A 63 9.05 -7.04 9.68
N ASP A 64 9.84 -6.50 10.61
CA ASP A 64 9.70 -5.14 11.13
C ASP A 64 10.71 -4.20 10.46
N TRP A 65 10.24 -3.03 10.05
CA TRP A 65 10.99 -2.05 9.28
C TRP A 65 10.83 -0.63 9.85
N VAL A 66 11.89 0.16 9.75
CA VAL A 66 11.91 1.61 10.08
C VAL A 66 12.68 2.37 9.03
N ASN A 67 12.45 3.67 8.91
CA ASN A 67 13.40 4.55 8.22
C ASN A 67 14.44 5.15 9.18
N GLU A 68 15.52 5.68 8.61
CA GLU A 68 16.61 6.32 9.36
C GLU A 68 16.30 7.78 9.79
N ASP A 69 15.24 8.40 9.25
CA ASP A 69 14.86 9.79 9.58
C ASP A 69 14.05 9.84 10.89
N GLU A 70 14.74 10.16 11.99
CA GLU A 70 14.15 10.30 13.32
C GLU A 70 13.11 11.43 13.43
N ASN A 71 13.13 12.43 12.53
CA ASN A 71 12.17 13.53 12.56
C ASN A 71 10.83 13.16 11.92
N ARG A 72 10.86 12.18 10.99
CA ARG A 72 9.69 11.69 10.27
C ARG A 72 9.69 10.17 10.27
N PRO A 73 9.51 9.54 11.44
CA PRO A 73 9.63 8.10 11.55
C PRO A 73 8.47 7.43 10.82
N ILE A 74 8.84 6.52 9.95
CA ILE A 74 7.99 5.58 9.24
C ILE A 74 8.35 4.21 9.77
N GLU A 75 7.36 3.49 10.26
CA GLU A 75 7.53 2.11 10.69
C GLU A 75 6.47 1.24 10.01
N PHE A 76 6.84 0.02 9.63
CA PHE A 76 5.86 -0.99 9.28
C PHE A 76 6.28 -2.38 9.72
N ASN A 77 5.30 -3.21 10.00
CA ASN A 77 5.44 -4.64 10.19
C ASN A 77 4.71 -5.36 9.07
N CYS A 78 5.29 -6.43 8.53
CA CYS A 78 4.64 -7.27 7.54
C CYS A 78 4.80 -8.75 7.89
N HIS A 79 3.75 -9.54 7.68
CA HIS A 79 3.77 -10.97 7.89
C HIS A 79 2.78 -11.67 6.96
N PHE A 80 3.01 -12.96 6.70
CA PHE A 80 2.01 -13.80 6.06
C PHE A 80 0.83 -14.07 6.99
N THR A 81 -0.36 -14.26 6.42
CA THR A 81 -1.48 -14.88 7.14
C THR A 81 -1.14 -16.33 7.49
N LYS A 82 -1.86 -16.91 8.45
CA LYS A 82 -1.59 -18.27 8.94
C LYS A 82 -1.53 -19.34 7.85
N ASN A 83 -2.28 -19.16 6.75
CA ASN A 83 -2.33 -20.06 5.61
C ASN A 83 -1.40 -19.65 4.45
N GLY A 84 -0.57 -18.61 4.60
CA GLY A 84 0.36 -18.13 3.58
C GLY A 84 -0.27 -17.52 2.33
N SER A 85 -1.60 -17.35 2.30
CA SER A 85 -2.32 -16.90 1.10
C SER A 85 -2.30 -15.38 0.91
N PHE A 86 -1.96 -14.63 1.96
CA PHE A 86 -1.90 -13.18 1.94
C PHE A 86 -0.71 -12.69 2.76
N LEU A 87 -0.15 -11.53 2.42
CA LEU A 87 0.62 -10.73 3.37
C LEU A 87 -0.28 -9.67 3.99
N VAL A 88 -0.09 -9.43 5.29
CA VAL A 88 -0.69 -8.30 6.00
C VAL A 88 0.43 -7.39 6.44
N ARG A 89 0.29 -6.10 6.15
CA ARG A 89 1.25 -5.05 6.53
C ARG A 89 0.55 -3.99 7.36
N SER A 90 1.05 -3.70 8.54
CA SER A 90 0.61 -2.55 9.35
C SER A 90 1.67 -1.47 9.31
N PHE A 91 1.30 -0.20 9.20
CA PHE A 91 2.25 0.91 9.14
C PHE A 91 1.83 2.08 10.01
N ARG A 92 2.82 2.89 10.41
CA ARG A 92 2.66 4.15 11.14
C ARG A 92 3.61 5.19 10.57
N ILE A 93 3.10 6.40 10.37
CA ILE A 93 3.88 7.56 9.95
C ILE A 93 3.64 8.67 10.96
N ILE A 94 4.71 9.23 11.50
CA ILE A 94 4.65 10.43 12.35
C ILE A 94 5.19 11.60 11.55
N THR A 95 4.40 12.65 11.43
CA THR A 95 4.81 13.89 10.78
C THR A 95 5.33 14.90 11.82
N GLU A 96 6.04 15.93 11.39
CA GLU A 96 6.60 17.01 12.23
C GLU A 96 5.58 17.68 13.17
N LYS A 97 4.27 17.58 12.86
CA LYS A 97 3.18 18.16 13.65
C LYS A 97 2.55 17.16 14.63
N ASP A 98 3.22 16.06 14.95
CA ASP A 98 2.72 14.92 15.72
C ASP A 98 1.45 14.26 15.15
N VAL A 99 1.07 14.59 13.92
CA VAL A 99 -0.04 13.91 13.25
C VAL A 99 0.44 12.49 12.94
N ARG A 100 -0.17 11.53 13.64
CA ARG A 100 0.06 10.10 13.47
C ARG A 100 -0.96 9.58 12.47
N MET A 101 -0.49 9.24 11.28
CA MET A 101 -1.24 8.40 10.37
C MET A 101 -0.85 6.94 10.61
N SER A 102 -1.81 6.04 10.57
CA SER A 102 -1.54 4.60 10.61
C SER A 102 -2.48 3.88 9.67
N GLY A 103 -2.14 2.65 9.30
CA GLY A 103 -3.00 1.87 8.44
C GLY A 103 -2.58 0.41 8.34
N MET A 104 -3.40 -0.33 7.62
CA MET A 104 -3.22 -1.74 7.32
C MET A 104 -3.36 -1.95 5.81
N GLN A 105 -2.53 -2.83 5.27
CA GLN A 105 -2.60 -3.28 3.89
C GLN A 105 -2.69 -4.81 3.86
N VAL A 106 -3.57 -5.35 3.01
CA VAL A 106 -3.62 -6.77 2.66
C VAL A 106 -3.10 -6.92 1.24
N ILE A 107 -2.15 -7.82 1.02
CA ILE A 107 -1.51 -8.08 -0.27
C ILE A 107 -1.82 -9.53 -0.67
N ALA A 108 -2.29 -9.73 -1.90
CA ALA A 108 -2.78 -11.00 -2.41
C ALA A 108 -2.33 -11.25 -3.85
N TRP A 109 -2.28 -12.53 -4.23
CA TRP A 109 -2.25 -12.91 -5.64
C TRP A 109 -3.69 -12.98 -6.18
N ASP A 110 -3.96 -12.25 -7.27
CA ASP A 110 -5.20 -12.34 -8.03
C ASP A 110 -4.99 -13.29 -9.21
N PRO A 111 -5.50 -14.55 -9.15
CA PRO A 111 -5.32 -15.51 -10.23
C PRO A 111 -6.14 -15.17 -11.49
N ALA A 112 -7.21 -14.36 -11.37
CA ALA A 112 -8.01 -13.95 -12.53
C ALA A 112 -7.28 -12.87 -13.35
N GLN A 113 -6.57 -11.97 -12.67
CA GLN A 113 -5.77 -10.92 -13.32
C GLN A 113 -4.30 -11.31 -13.51
N GLN A 114 -3.88 -12.46 -13.00
CA GLN A 114 -2.48 -12.91 -12.96
C GLN A 114 -1.52 -11.82 -12.46
N SER A 115 -1.92 -11.13 -11.38
CA SER A 115 -1.14 -10.04 -10.80
C SER A 115 -1.24 -10.01 -9.28
N ILE A 116 -0.26 -9.38 -8.63
CA ILE A 116 -0.35 -9.08 -7.22
C ILE A 116 -1.20 -7.81 -7.05
N ARG A 117 -2.17 -7.88 -6.14
CA ARG A 117 -3.03 -6.78 -5.76
C ARG A 117 -2.91 -6.50 -4.27
N SER A 118 -3.23 -5.29 -3.87
CA SER A 118 -3.37 -4.95 -2.46
C SER A 118 -4.52 -4.02 -2.18
N TRP A 119 -4.95 -4.02 -0.91
CA TRP A 119 -5.95 -3.10 -0.38
C TRP A 119 -5.41 -2.46 0.87
N THR A 120 -5.50 -1.13 0.95
CA THR A 120 -4.97 -0.35 2.06
C THR A 120 -6.10 0.39 2.75
N PHE A 121 -6.11 0.42 4.08
CA PHE A 121 -7.07 1.11 4.94
C PHE A 121 -6.31 1.95 5.95
N ASP A 122 -6.63 3.25 6.08
CA ASP A 122 -5.94 4.15 7.01
C ASP A 122 -6.81 4.59 8.19
N SER A 123 -6.17 5.18 9.19
CA SER A 123 -6.79 5.62 10.44
C SER A 123 -7.72 6.82 10.30
N ASP A 124 -7.65 7.53 9.18
CA ASP A 124 -8.53 8.67 8.91
C ASP A 124 -9.84 8.23 8.23
N GLY A 125 -9.93 6.95 7.86
CA GLY A 125 -11.11 6.35 7.21
C GLY A 125 -10.97 6.24 5.69
N GLY A 126 -9.79 6.51 5.15
CA GLY A 126 -9.48 6.30 3.75
C GLY A 126 -9.23 4.82 3.44
N PHE A 127 -9.46 4.46 2.18
CA PHE A 127 -9.18 3.11 1.68
C PHE A 127 -8.85 3.11 0.20
N GLY A 128 -8.13 2.10 -0.27
CA GLY A 128 -7.80 2.01 -1.68
C GLY A 128 -7.30 0.64 -2.09
N GLU A 129 -7.07 0.51 -3.38
CA GLU A 129 -6.58 -0.70 -4.02
C GLU A 129 -5.39 -0.40 -4.91
N ASP A 130 -4.49 -1.38 -5.01
CA ASP A 130 -3.27 -1.25 -5.78
C ASP A 130 -3.00 -2.47 -6.65
N THR A 131 -2.32 -2.26 -7.77
CA THR A 131 -1.78 -3.32 -8.64
C THR A 131 -0.27 -3.22 -8.69
N TRP A 132 0.40 -4.36 -8.53
CA TRP A 132 1.85 -4.45 -8.45
C TRP A 132 2.43 -5.01 -9.74
N THR A 133 3.60 -4.51 -10.12
CA THR A 133 4.41 -5.03 -11.24
C THR A 133 5.87 -5.08 -10.82
N GLN A 134 6.50 -6.23 -11.03
CA GLN A 134 7.90 -6.45 -10.68
C GLN A 134 8.80 -6.34 -11.91
N SER A 135 9.95 -5.69 -11.75
CA SER A 135 11.07 -5.70 -12.70
C SER A 135 12.37 -5.85 -11.92
N GLY A 136 12.94 -7.06 -11.92
CA GLY A 136 14.10 -7.39 -11.10
C GLY A 136 13.80 -7.19 -9.61
N ASN A 137 14.55 -6.30 -8.96
CA ASN A 137 14.40 -5.94 -7.55
C ASN A 137 13.43 -4.76 -7.32
N ARG A 138 12.79 -4.24 -8.37
CA ARG A 138 11.91 -3.08 -8.30
C ARG A 138 10.45 -3.49 -8.43
N TYR A 139 9.61 -3.03 -7.50
CA TYR A 139 8.17 -3.25 -7.45
C TYR A 139 7.47 -1.92 -7.64
N THR A 140 6.78 -1.77 -8.77
CA THR A 140 5.96 -0.60 -9.09
C THR A 140 4.52 -0.89 -8.74
N ILE A 141 3.91 -0.03 -7.94
CA ILE A 141 2.60 -0.22 -7.34
C ILE A 141 1.75 0.97 -7.74
N ARG A 142 0.75 0.74 -8.60
CA ARG A 142 -0.21 1.77 -8.99
C ARG A 142 -1.35 1.77 -7.99
N ALA A 143 -1.53 2.89 -7.31
CA ALA A 143 -2.48 3.05 -6.22
C ALA A 143 -3.67 3.93 -6.64
N HIS A 144 -4.87 3.52 -6.25
CA HIS A 144 -6.10 4.31 -6.30
C HIS A 144 -6.75 4.32 -4.92
N TYR A 145 -7.05 5.51 -4.40
CA TYR A 145 -7.45 5.71 -3.01
C TYR A 145 -8.68 6.61 -2.92
N THR A 146 -9.60 6.25 -2.04
CA THR A 146 -10.73 7.08 -1.62
C THR A 146 -10.38 7.71 -0.28
N LEU A 147 -10.46 9.04 -0.23
CA LEU A 147 -10.20 9.83 0.97
C LEU A 147 -11.43 9.81 1.91
N PRO A 148 -11.26 10.15 3.19
CA PRO A 148 -12.35 10.15 4.17
C PRO A 148 -13.54 11.06 3.81
N ASP A 149 -13.29 12.10 3.02
CA ASP A 149 -14.28 13.05 2.50
C ASP A 149 -14.88 12.63 1.15
N GLY A 150 -14.48 11.48 0.60
CA GLY A 150 -14.89 10.96 -0.69
C GLY A 150 -14.06 11.46 -1.88
N GLY A 151 -13.05 12.30 -1.66
CA GLY A 151 -12.08 12.67 -2.70
C GLY A 151 -11.31 11.45 -3.20
N ILE A 152 -10.76 11.54 -4.41
CA ILE A 152 -9.99 10.46 -5.03
C ILE A 152 -8.54 10.87 -5.11
N ALA A 153 -7.65 9.97 -4.67
CA ALA A 153 -6.23 10.14 -4.80
C ALA A 153 -5.61 8.98 -5.59
N SER A 154 -4.50 9.24 -6.26
CA SER A 154 -3.73 8.21 -6.94
C SER A 154 -2.23 8.49 -6.86
N ALA A 155 -1.42 7.44 -6.98
CA ALA A 155 0.02 7.58 -7.20
C ALA A 155 0.64 6.31 -7.77
N ILE A 156 1.93 6.42 -8.06
CA ILE A 156 2.82 5.28 -8.30
C ILE A 156 3.79 5.19 -7.13
N ASN A 157 3.65 4.13 -6.33
CA ASN A 157 4.60 3.79 -5.29
C ASN A 157 5.65 2.84 -5.86
N VAL A 158 6.91 3.03 -5.49
CA VAL A 158 8.03 2.21 -5.96
C VAL A 158 8.76 1.69 -4.74
N PHE A 159 8.73 0.38 -4.55
CA PHE A 159 9.65 -0.30 -3.64
C PHE A 159 10.85 -0.83 -4.43
N THR A 160 12.05 -0.66 -3.88
CA THR A 160 13.26 -1.30 -4.41
C THR A 160 13.87 -2.17 -3.33
N PHE A 161 13.94 -3.47 -3.57
CA PHE A 161 14.70 -4.39 -2.73
C PHE A 161 16.19 -4.13 -2.92
N VAL A 162 16.90 -3.87 -1.82
CA VAL A 162 18.37 -3.65 -1.85
C VAL A 162 19.06 -4.91 -1.35
N ASP A 163 18.73 -5.33 -0.13
CA ASP A 163 19.18 -6.58 0.48
C ASP A 163 18.23 -6.98 1.62
N ASP A 164 18.51 -8.10 2.29
CA ASP A 164 17.64 -8.61 3.35
C ASP A 164 17.37 -7.60 4.45
N ASN A 165 18.27 -6.65 4.74
CA ASN A 165 18.11 -5.67 5.81
C ASN A 165 17.71 -4.28 5.31
N LYS A 166 17.57 -4.08 4.00
CA LYS A 166 17.38 -2.75 3.40
C LYS A 166 16.47 -2.78 2.18
N CYS A 167 15.55 -1.82 2.14
CA CYS A 167 14.80 -1.47 0.93
C CYS A 167 14.64 0.04 0.81
N THR A 168 14.26 0.52 -0.38
CA THR A 168 13.86 1.91 -0.57
C THR A 168 12.41 2.00 -0.98
N TRP A 169 11.79 3.13 -0.66
CA TRP A 169 10.44 3.47 -1.06
C TRP A 169 10.37 4.90 -1.57
N LYS A 170 9.61 5.11 -2.64
CA LYS A 170 9.30 6.45 -3.17
C LYS A 170 7.88 6.47 -3.73
N SER A 171 7.19 7.60 -3.60
CA SER A 171 5.90 7.85 -4.24
C SER A 171 6.02 8.98 -5.26
N VAL A 172 5.54 8.72 -6.49
CA VAL A 172 5.60 9.64 -7.62
C VAL A 172 4.27 9.73 -8.35
N SER A 173 4.13 10.73 -9.23
CA SER A 173 2.91 10.92 -10.04
C SER A 173 1.66 10.97 -9.16
N ARG A 174 1.77 11.70 -8.05
CA ARG A 174 0.73 11.79 -7.05
C ARG A 174 -0.34 12.79 -7.47
N GLU A 175 -1.58 12.46 -7.20
CA GLU A 175 -2.73 13.28 -7.55
C GLU A 175 -3.79 13.20 -6.44
N ILE A 176 -4.47 14.31 -6.18
CA ILE A 176 -5.67 14.39 -5.34
C ILE A 176 -6.71 15.20 -6.12
N ASP A 177 -7.86 14.59 -6.40
CA ASP A 177 -8.99 15.20 -7.13
C ASP A 177 -8.58 15.89 -8.45
N GLY A 178 -7.64 15.28 -9.20
CA GLY A 178 -7.11 15.84 -10.44
C GLY A 178 -5.93 16.81 -10.26
N GLU A 179 -5.59 17.20 -9.03
CA GLU A 179 -4.48 18.12 -8.74
C GLU A 179 -3.19 17.34 -8.42
N LEU A 180 -2.15 17.59 -9.20
CA LEU A 180 -0.82 17.01 -8.99
C LEU A 180 -0.23 17.45 -7.65
N GLN A 181 0.34 16.49 -6.94
CA GLN A 181 1.07 16.68 -5.69
C GLN A 181 2.58 16.47 -5.92
N PRO A 182 3.44 17.08 -5.10
CA PRO A 182 4.88 16.83 -5.16
C PRO A 182 5.21 15.35 -4.95
N ASP A 183 6.18 14.84 -5.69
CA ASP A 183 6.79 13.54 -5.41
C ASP A 183 7.43 13.52 -4.01
N THR A 184 7.53 12.35 -3.41
CA THR A 184 8.27 12.20 -2.15
C THR A 184 9.77 12.17 -2.42
N ASP A 185 10.56 12.54 -1.41
CA ASP A 185 11.94 12.08 -1.36
C ASP A 185 11.98 10.54 -1.30
N GLU A 186 13.11 9.95 -1.69
CA GLU A 186 13.33 8.54 -1.48
C GLU A 186 13.53 8.26 0.01
N VAL A 187 12.76 7.31 0.54
CA VAL A 187 12.85 6.84 1.91
C VAL A 187 13.67 5.55 1.92
N VAL A 188 14.72 5.51 2.73
CA VAL A 188 15.46 4.29 3.04
C VAL A 188 14.82 3.63 4.25
N LEU A 189 14.50 2.34 4.12
CA LEU A 189 13.93 1.51 5.17
C LEU A 189 14.93 0.41 5.53
N VAL A 190 15.20 0.26 6.82
CA VAL A 190 16.07 -0.77 7.41
C VAL A 190 15.25 -1.67 8.33
N ARG A 191 15.64 -2.94 8.44
CA ARG A 191 15.00 -3.85 9.39
C ARG A 191 15.22 -3.38 10.82
N LYS A 192 14.19 -3.49 11.67
CA LYS A 192 14.36 -3.39 13.13
C LYS A 192 15.15 -4.62 13.58
N THR A 193 16.46 -4.44 13.82
CA THR A 193 17.21 -5.42 14.60
C THR A 193 16.75 -5.36 16.05
N SER A 194 16.27 -6.49 16.56
CA SER A 194 16.07 -6.68 18.01
C SER A 194 17.44 -6.65 18.69
N GLU A 195 17.96 -5.48 19.01
CA GLU A 195 18.95 -5.39 20.07
C GLU A 195 18.22 -5.59 21.40
N LEU A 196 18.12 -6.86 21.83
CA LEU A 196 18.03 -7.18 23.24
C LEU A 196 19.28 -6.64 23.92
N LYS A 197 19.26 -5.38 24.35
CA LYS A 197 20.22 -4.88 25.34
C LYS A 197 20.03 -5.75 26.58
N PRO A 198 20.99 -6.60 26.99
CA PRO A 198 20.85 -7.28 28.27
C PRO A 198 20.73 -6.20 29.33
N ALA A 199 19.69 -6.30 30.17
CA ALA A 199 19.60 -5.51 31.37
C ALA A 199 20.90 -5.74 32.14
N GLY A 200 21.79 -4.76 32.09
CA GLY A 200 23.08 -4.79 32.74
C GLY A 200 22.85 -4.90 34.23
N GLY A 201 22.89 -6.13 34.74
CA GLY A 201 23.05 -6.39 36.15
C GLY A 201 24.49 -6.07 36.53
N LYS A 202 24.63 -5.08 37.42
CA LYS A 202 25.35 -5.19 38.70
C LYS A 202 25.02 -3.96 39.54
#